data_AF-A0A8S0QAA8-F1
#
_entry.id   AF-A0A8S0QAA8-F1
#
_cell.length_a   1.000
_cell.length_b   1.000
_cell.length_c   1.000
_cell.angle_alpha   90.00
_cell.angle_beta   90.00
_cell.angle_gamma   90.00
#
_symmetry.space_group_name_H-M   'P 1'
#
loop_
_entity.id
_entity.type
_entity.pdbx_description
1 polymer ?
#
loop_
_entity_poly.entity_id
_entity_poly.type
_entity_poly.pdbx_seq_one_letter_code
_entity_poly.pdbx_strand_id
1 'polypeptide(L)'
;MDPNVNKTIQRYQKDVKNRAIKQKPTEENIQNLRSETADLMRKIELLEDSKRKLLGDDLDTRSMEELEEIEEQLQQSLISIRARKNLLFKAQIDQLKEQEKILAKQNKELRRKCEMVTLSLSIIPDLGALAQIKEAETALFIGPPEKRATN
;
A
#
# COMPACT_ATOMS: atom_id res chain seq x y z
N MET A 1 42.77 -50.54 5.13
CA MET A 1 41.42 -50.05 5.47
C MET A 1 40.91 -50.91 6.61
N ASP A 2 40.71 -50.33 7.79
CA ASP A 2 40.37 -51.11 8.99
C ASP A 2 39.00 -51.79 8.86
N PRO A 3 38.85 -53.07 9.26
CA PRO A 3 37.59 -53.81 9.20
C PRO A 3 36.42 -53.11 9.91
N ASN A 4 36.72 -52.24 10.89
CA ASN A 4 35.74 -51.47 11.65
C ASN A 4 35.12 -50.32 10.82
N VAL A 5 35.90 -49.69 9.94
CA VAL A 5 35.44 -48.59 9.08
C VAL A 5 34.46 -49.13 8.02
N ASN A 6 34.77 -50.28 7.41
CA ASN A 6 33.88 -50.92 6.43
C ASN A 6 32.53 -51.35 7.04
N LYS A 7 32.54 -51.88 8.27
CA LYS A 7 31.30 -52.21 9.00
C LYS A 7 30.47 -50.97 9.30
N THR A 8 31.12 -49.88 9.67
CA THR A 8 30.47 -48.60 9.91
C THR A 8 29.84 -48.05 8.63
N ILE A 9 30.56 -48.07 7.50
CA ILE A 9 30.04 -47.65 6.19
C ILE A 9 28.82 -48.50 5.77
N GLN A 10 28.89 -49.83 5.89
CA GLN A 10 27.77 -50.72 5.56
C GLN A 10 26.54 -50.44 6.43
N ARG A 11 26.73 -50.17 7.73
CA ARG A 11 25.63 -49.79 8.64
C ARG A 11 24.94 -48.52 8.15
N TYR A 12 25.72 -47.47 7.84
CA TYR A 12 25.17 -46.21 7.31
C TYR A 12 24.42 -46.42 5.98
N GLN A 13 24.98 -47.20 5.05
CA GLN A 13 24.30 -47.50 3.78
C GLN A 13 22.98 -48.25 3.98
N LYS A 14 22.95 -49.21 4.91
CA LYS A 14 21.73 -49.97 5.25
C LYS A 14 20.69 -49.07 5.92
N ASP A 15 21.11 -48.20 6.82
CA ASP A 15 20.21 -47.24 7.50
C ASP A 15 19.62 -46.22 6.52
N VAL A 16 20.41 -45.74 5.55
CA VAL A 16 19.94 -44.86 4.48
C VAL A 16 18.92 -45.56 3.58
N LYS A 17 19.19 -46.79 3.14
CA LYS A 17 18.21 -47.59 2.37
C LYS A 17 16.93 -47.86 3.16
N ASN A 18 17.05 -48.22 4.43
CA ASN A 18 15.90 -48.49 5.29
C ASN A 18 15.06 -47.23 5.54
N ARG A 19 15.68 -46.06 5.71
CA ARG A 19 14.97 -44.77 5.78
C ARG A 19 14.27 -44.47 4.46
N ALA A 20 14.93 -44.65 3.33
CA ALA A 20 14.33 -44.42 2.02
C ALA A 20 13.12 -45.33 1.76
N ILE A 21 13.16 -46.59 2.21
CA ILE A 21 12.01 -47.52 2.12
C ILE A 21 10.87 -47.08 3.06
N LYS A 22 11.19 -46.64 4.28
CA LYS A 22 10.20 -46.13 5.25
C LYS A 22 9.57 -44.79 4.83
N GLN A 23 10.29 -43.98 4.05
CA GLN A 23 9.83 -42.68 3.55
C GLN A 23 9.19 -42.76 2.16
N LYS A 24 9.16 -43.93 1.52
CA LYS A 24 8.41 -44.08 0.27
C LYS A 24 6.95 -43.77 0.55
N PRO A 25 6.34 -42.82 -0.17
CA PRO A 25 4.92 -42.57 -0.01
C PRO A 25 4.18 -43.86 -0.35
N THR A 26 3.28 -44.28 0.53
CA THR A 26 2.37 -45.41 0.27
C THR A 26 1.44 -45.03 -0.87
N GLU A 27 0.88 -46.04 -1.56
CA GLU A 27 -0.11 -45.79 -2.62
C GLU A 27 -1.28 -44.94 -2.10
N GLU A 28 -1.71 -45.18 -0.85
CA GLU A 28 -2.69 -44.37 -0.13
C GLU A 28 -2.25 -42.90 0.02
N ASN A 29 -1.00 -42.63 0.40
CA ASN A 29 -0.49 -41.26 0.49
C ASN A 29 -0.49 -40.55 -0.86
N ILE A 30 -0.14 -41.26 -1.94
CA ILE A 30 -0.15 -40.70 -3.30
C ILE A 30 -1.60 -40.41 -3.74
N GLN A 31 -2.53 -41.33 -3.45
CA GLN A 31 -3.94 -41.16 -3.77
C GLN A 31 -4.58 -40.01 -2.99
N ASN A 32 -4.25 -39.86 -1.70
CA ASN A 32 -4.69 -38.74 -0.87
C ASN A 32 -4.18 -37.42 -1.43
N LEU A 33 -2.89 -37.32 -1.78
CA LEU A 33 -2.32 -36.11 -2.36
C LEU A 33 -2.96 -35.76 -3.72
N ARG A 34 -3.28 -36.76 -4.54
CA ARG A 34 -4.02 -36.56 -5.80
C ARG A 34 -5.43 -36.03 -5.54
N SER A 35 -6.14 -36.57 -4.56
CA SER A 35 -7.48 -36.08 -4.18
C SER A 35 -7.41 -34.64 -3.69
N GLU A 36 -6.49 -34.33 -2.78
CA GLU A 36 -6.29 -32.99 -2.25
C GLU A 36 -5.95 -31.99 -3.36
N THR A 37 -5.10 -32.40 -4.31
CA THR A 37 -4.78 -31.58 -5.49
C THR A 37 -6.02 -31.31 -6.32
N ALA A 38 -6.84 -32.33 -6.59
CA ALA A 38 -8.08 -32.18 -7.35
C ALA A 38 -9.10 -31.28 -6.64
N ASP A 39 -9.19 -31.36 -5.31
CA ASP A 39 -10.07 -30.52 -4.51
C ASP A 39 -9.61 -29.05 -4.52
N LEU A 40 -8.31 -28.81 -4.45
CA LEU A 40 -7.73 -27.47 -4.59
C LEU A 40 -7.97 -26.88 -5.98
N MET A 41 -7.79 -27.68 -7.05
CA MET A 41 -8.08 -27.24 -8.41
C MET A 41 -9.55 -26.84 -8.57
N ARG A 42 -10.48 -27.67 -8.08
CA ARG A 42 -11.91 -27.35 -8.10
C ARG A 42 -12.21 -26.05 -7.35
N LYS A 43 -11.55 -25.82 -6.21
CA LYS A 43 -11.71 -24.58 -5.43
C LYS A 43 -11.20 -23.36 -6.19
N ILE A 44 -10.09 -23.47 -6.91
CA ILE A 44 -9.57 -22.41 -7.78
C ILE A 44 -10.57 -22.10 -8.87
N GLU A 45 -11.08 -23.10 -9.58
CA GLU A 45 -12.06 -22.92 -10.65
C GLU A 45 -13.33 -22.20 -10.17
N LEU A 46 -13.86 -22.58 -8.99
CA LEU A 46 -15.01 -21.92 -8.38
C LEU A 46 -14.73 -20.45 -8.03
N LEU A 47 -13.54 -20.16 -7.51
CA LEU A 47 -13.14 -18.79 -7.17
C LEU A 47 -12.95 -17.94 -8.44
N GLU A 48 -12.37 -18.49 -9.49
CA GLU A 48 -12.21 -17.82 -10.77
C GLU A 48 -13.55 -17.55 -11.45
N ASP A 49 -14.49 -18.50 -11.38
CA ASP A 49 -15.84 -18.31 -11.89
C ASP A 49 -16.60 -17.22 -11.12
N SER A 50 -16.52 -17.26 -9.79
CA SER A 50 -17.10 -16.21 -8.94
C SER A 50 -16.50 -14.83 -9.25
N LYS A 51 -15.18 -14.76 -9.46
CA LYS A 51 -14.52 -13.51 -9.87
C LYS A 51 -15.04 -13.02 -11.22
N ARG A 52 -15.11 -13.87 -12.25
CA ARG A 52 -15.63 -13.51 -13.58
C ARG A 52 -17.05 -12.96 -13.49
N LYS A 53 -17.93 -13.66 -12.75
CA LYS A 53 -19.31 -13.21 -12.47
C LYS A 53 -19.36 -11.81 -11.87
N LEU A 54 -18.58 -11.56 -10.82
CA LEU A 54 -18.53 -10.25 -10.15
C LEU A 54 -17.91 -9.15 -11.01
N LEU A 55 -17.09 -9.49 -11.99
CA LEU A 55 -16.53 -8.56 -12.97
C LEU A 55 -17.47 -8.29 -14.15
N GLY A 56 -18.56 -9.06 -14.26
CA GLY A 56 -19.53 -8.94 -15.35
C GLY A 56 -19.16 -9.72 -16.60
N ASP A 57 -18.28 -10.72 -16.49
CA ASP A 57 -17.93 -11.62 -17.59
C ASP A 57 -18.95 -12.77 -17.73
N ASP A 58 -19.15 -13.27 -18.96
CA ASP A 58 -19.98 -14.45 -19.29
C ASP A 58 -21.43 -14.44 -18.76
N LEU A 59 -22.01 -13.25 -18.55
CA LEU A 59 -23.35 -13.07 -17.96
C LEU A 59 -24.47 -13.59 -18.86
N ASP A 60 -24.26 -13.62 -20.18
CA ASP A 60 -25.26 -14.04 -21.17
C ASP A 60 -25.74 -15.49 -20.99
N THR A 61 -24.98 -16.29 -20.26
CA THR A 61 -25.27 -17.71 -19.99
C THR A 61 -25.92 -17.97 -18.64
N ARG A 62 -26.13 -16.92 -17.82
CA ARG A 62 -26.60 -17.02 -16.43
C ARG A 62 -28.11 -16.88 -16.32
N SER A 63 -28.68 -17.47 -15.27
CA SER A 63 -30.12 -17.33 -15.01
C SER A 63 -30.43 -15.92 -14.48
N MET A 64 -31.69 -15.50 -14.60
CA MET A 64 -32.14 -14.22 -14.05
C MET A 64 -31.93 -14.16 -12.53
N GLU A 65 -32.19 -15.26 -11.83
CA GLU A 65 -32.00 -15.38 -10.38
C GLU A 65 -30.52 -15.19 -9.99
N GLU A 66 -29.59 -15.82 -10.73
CA GLU A 66 -28.15 -15.63 -10.49
C GLU A 66 -27.72 -14.17 -10.74
N LEU A 67 -28.30 -13.50 -11.74
CA LEU A 67 -28.00 -12.09 -12.04
C LEU A 67 -28.50 -11.15 -10.93
N GLU A 68 -29.70 -11.40 -10.40
CA GLU A 68 -30.24 -10.63 -9.26
C GLU A 68 -29.38 -10.79 -8.01
N GLU A 69 -28.90 -12.01 -7.71
CA GLU A 69 -27.98 -12.25 -6.59
C GLU A 69 -26.65 -11.50 -6.76
N ILE A 70 -26.08 -11.51 -7.97
CA ILE A 70 -24.84 -10.77 -8.28
C ILE A 70 -25.05 -9.27 -8.11
N GLU A 71 -26.16 -8.73 -8.61
CA GLU A 71 -26.50 -7.31 -8.49
C GLU A 71 -26.64 -6.90 -7.02
N GLU A 72 -27.38 -7.67 -6.22
CA GLU A 72 -27.57 -7.40 -4.79
C GLU A 72 -26.22 -7.41 -4.07
N GLN A 73 -25.39 -8.42 -4.31
CA GLN A 73 -24.06 -8.53 -3.69
C GLN A 73 -23.17 -7.33 -4.05
N LEU A 74 -23.16 -6.91 -5.32
CA LEU A 74 -22.39 -5.75 -5.78
C LEU A 74 -22.91 -4.45 -5.16
N GLN A 75 -24.23 -4.27 -5.09
CA GLN A 75 -24.85 -3.10 -4.49
C GLN A 75 -24.48 -2.98 -3.00
N GLN A 76 -24.60 -4.05 -2.23
CA GLN A 76 -24.24 -4.05 -0.81
C GLN A 76 -22.75 -3.77 -0.58
N SER A 77 -21.89 -4.39 -1.39
CA SER A 77 -20.44 -4.14 -1.34
C SER A 77 -20.11 -2.68 -1.64
N LEU A 78 -20.75 -2.10 -2.66
CA LEU A 78 -20.55 -0.71 -3.04
C LEU A 78 -20.98 0.27 -1.94
N ILE A 79 -22.12 0.01 -1.29
CA ILE A 79 -22.59 0.79 -0.14
C ILE A 79 -21.55 0.76 0.99
N SER A 80 -21.06 -0.44 1.34
CA SER A 80 -20.05 -0.63 2.38
C SER A 80 -18.74 0.09 2.06
N ILE A 81 -18.23 -0.04 0.83
CA ILE A 81 -17.02 0.64 0.36
C ILE A 81 -17.17 2.16 0.46
N ARG A 82 -18.29 2.71 -0.03
CA ARG A 82 -18.57 4.15 0.04
C ARG A 82 -18.66 4.65 1.47
N ALA A 83 -19.36 3.92 2.35
CA ALA A 83 -19.46 4.27 3.76
C ALA A 83 -18.08 4.33 4.42
N ARG A 84 -17.26 3.30 4.22
CA ARG A 84 -15.88 3.25 4.77
C ARG A 84 -15.01 4.38 4.22
N LYS A 85 -15.08 4.65 2.92
CA LYS A 85 -14.33 5.75 2.28
C LYS A 85 -14.73 7.11 2.86
N ASN A 86 -16.03 7.34 3.03
CA ASN A 86 -16.54 8.58 3.61
C ASN A 86 -16.11 8.76 5.07
N LEU A 87 -16.14 7.69 5.87
CA LEU A 87 -15.65 7.73 7.25
C LEU A 87 -14.17 8.10 7.32
N LEU A 88 -13.33 7.48 6.47
CA LEU A 88 -11.90 7.77 6.42
C LEU A 88 -11.62 9.22 5.98
N PHE A 89 -12.28 9.69 4.93
CA PHE A 89 -12.13 11.07 4.47
C PHE A 89 -12.61 12.08 5.50
N LYS A 90 -13.71 11.81 6.19
CA LYS A 90 -14.18 12.67 7.29
C LYS A 90 -13.11 12.79 8.37
N ALA A 91 -12.55 11.66 8.81
CA ALA A 91 -11.47 11.66 9.81
C ALA A 91 -10.25 12.47 9.35
N GLN A 92 -9.84 12.32 8.08
CA GLN A 92 -8.73 13.07 7.50
C GLN A 92 -9.02 14.58 7.42
N ILE A 93 -10.24 14.96 7.01
CA ILE A 93 -10.67 16.36 6.96
C ILE A 93 -10.64 16.98 8.36
N ASP A 94 -11.16 16.26 9.36
CA ASP A 94 -11.21 16.74 10.74
C ASP A 94 -9.79 16.92 11.32
N GLN A 95 -8.88 15.99 11.03
CA GLN A 95 -7.45 16.11 11.39
C GLN A 95 -6.81 17.35 10.75
N LEU A 96 -7.00 17.56 9.45
CA LEU A 96 -6.43 18.70 8.73
C LEU A 96 -6.98 20.04 9.25
N LYS A 97 -8.28 20.11 9.55
CA LYS A 97 -8.91 21.30 10.17
C LYS A 97 -8.31 21.63 11.53
N GLU A 98 -7.97 20.62 12.34
CA GLU A 98 -7.33 20.87 13.62
C GLU A 98 -5.89 21.35 13.46
N GLN A 99 -5.14 20.76 12.53
CA GLN A 99 -3.79 21.23 12.18
C GLN A 99 -3.80 22.68 11.67
N GLU A 100 -4.75 23.04 10.81
CA GLU A 100 -4.94 24.41 10.33
C GLU A 100 -5.15 25.39 11.48
N LYS A 101 -6.01 25.06 12.45
CA LYS A 101 -6.25 25.90 13.63
C LYS A 101 -4.99 26.09 14.47
N ILE A 102 -4.22 25.03 14.70
CA ILE A 102 -2.98 25.08 15.48
C ILE A 102 -1.97 25.99 14.77
N LEU A 103 -1.74 25.77 13.47
CA LEU A 103 -0.80 26.55 12.68
C LEU A 103 -1.24 28.02 12.57
N ALA A 104 -2.54 28.30 12.44
CA ALA A 104 -3.05 29.66 12.42
C ALA A 104 -2.78 30.39 13.75
N LYS A 105 -2.94 29.71 14.89
CA LYS A 105 -2.60 30.27 16.22
C LYS A 105 -1.11 30.55 16.33
N GLN A 106 -0.26 29.60 15.95
CA GLN A 106 1.21 29.75 16.00
C GLN A 106 1.68 30.89 15.07
N ASN A 107 1.19 30.95 13.83
CA ASN A 107 1.51 32.02 12.90
C ASN A 107 1.08 33.40 13.43
N LYS A 108 -0.08 33.50 14.06
CA LYS A 108 -0.54 34.75 14.69
C LYS A 108 0.38 35.18 15.83
N GLU A 109 0.87 34.25 16.64
CA GLU A 109 1.82 34.54 17.71
C GLU A 109 3.18 34.97 17.18
N LEU A 110 3.70 34.27 16.16
CA LEU A 110 4.96 34.63 15.51
C LEU A 110 4.91 36.02 14.88
N ARG A 111 3.81 36.36 14.18
CA ARG A 111 3.63 37.70 13.60
C ARG A 111 3.69 38.79 14.67
N ARG A 112 3.02 38.61 15.81
CA ARG A 112 3.11 39.55 16.94
C ARG A 112 4.52 39.69 17.49
N LYS A 113 5.25 38.57 17.64
CA LYS A 113 6.65 38.58 18.08
C LYS A 113 7.54 39.34 17.10
N CYS A 114 7.38 39.12 15.80
CA CYS A 114 8.10 39.86 14.76
C CYS A 114 7.78 41.36 14.81
N GLU A 115 6.50 41.74 14.92
CA GLU A 115 6.08 43.14 15.05
C GLU A 115 6.73 43.81 16.28
N MET A 116 6.76 43.13 17.43
CA MET A 116 7.43 43.63 18.63
C MET A 116 8.94 43.81 18.43
N VAL A 117 9.61 42.86 17.76
CA VAL A 117 11.04 42.97 17.46
C VAL A 117 11.32 44.15 16.53
N THR A 118 10.54 44.31 15.47
CA THR A 118 10.65 45.46 14.54
C THR A 118 10.48 46.79 15.26
N LEU A 119 9.46 46.89 16.13
CA LEU A 119 9.26 48.08 16.98
C LEU A 119 10.46 48.31 17.91
N SER A 120 11.01 47.27 18.55
CA SER A 120 12.18 47.41 19.42
C SER A 120 13.45 47.84 18.68
N LEU A 121 13.63 47.39 17.43
CA LEU A 121 14.78 47.75 16.59
C LEU A 121 14.71 49.21 16.10
N SER A 122 13.50 49.71 15.84
CA SER A 122 13.24 51.10 15.43
C SER A 122 13.54 52.15 16.51
N ILE A 123 13.68 51.71 17.78
CA ILE A 123 14.02 52.58 18.92
C ILE A 123 15.55 52.78 19.02
N ILE A 124 16.36 51.99 18.29
CA ILE A 124 17.82 52.12 18.29
C ILE A 124 18.24 53.09 17.16
N PRO A 125 18.79 54.28 17.49
CA PRO A 125 19.04 55.34 16.51
C PRO A 125 20.09 55.01 15.43
N ASP A 126 20.94 54.00 15.65
CA ASP A 126 22.08 53.69 14.77
C ASP A 126 21.84 52.53 13.78
N LEU A 127 20.78 51.72 13.97
CA LEU A 127 20.45 50.58 13.08
C LEU A 127 19.30 50.88 12.11
N GLY A 128 18.72 52.08 12.15
CA GLY A 128 17.66 52.53 11.24
C GLY A 128 18.11 52.73 9.79
N ALA A 129 19.41 52.86 9.54
CA ALA A 129 19.97 53.03 8.20
C ALA A 129 19.89 51.74 7.34
N LEU A 130 19.89 50.54 7.95
CA LEU A 130 19.74 49.27 7.22
C LEU A 130 18.29 48.98 6.80
N ALA A 131 17.30 49.63 7.43
CA ALA A 131 15.89 49.49 7.05
C ALA A 131 15.54 50.22 5.73
N GLN A 132 16.49 50.99 5.16
CA GLN A 132 16.35 51.67 3.87
C GLN A 132 16.98 50.90 2.71
N ILE A 133 17.20 49.58 2.85
CA ILE A 133 17.42 48.75 1.67
C ILE A 133 16.08 48.70 0.92
N LYS A 134 15.88 49.65 0.01
CA LYS A 134 14.82 49.61 -1.00
C LYS A 134 14.88 48.24 -1.66
N GLU A 135 13.75 47.55 -1.68
CA GLU A 135 13.57 46.35 -2.48
C GLU A 135 13.95 46.68 -3.93
N ALA A 136 15.08 46.14 -4.40
CA ALA A 136 15.35 46.09 -5.82
C ALA A 136 14.43 45.01 -6.38
N GLU A 137 13.50 45.38 -7.26
CA GLU A 137 12.71 44.43 -8.03
C GLU A 137 13.66 43.60 -8.89
N THR A 138 14.08 42.44 -8.38
CA THR A 138 14.70 41.43 -9.22
C THR A 138 13.58 40.75 -9.98
N ALA A 139 13.49 41.00 -11.28
CA ALA A 139 12.63 40.26 -12.19
C ALA A 139 13.12 38.80 -12.29
N LEU A 140 12.82 37.99 -11.27
CA LEU A 140 13.15 36.58 -11.22
C LEU A 140 12.03 35.79 -11.90
N PHE A 141 12.18 35.53 -13.19
CA PHE A 141 11.28 34.64 -13.93
C PHE A 141 11.59 33.18 -13.59
N ILE A 142 10.81 32.58 -12.69
CA ILE A 142 10.87 31.14 -12.38
C ILE A 142 9.95 30.42 -13.37
N GLY A 143 10.40 30.30 -14.61
CA GLY A 143 9.70 29.59 -15.67
C GLY A 143 10.65 28.78 -16.56
N PRO A 144 10.13 27.81 -17.35
CA PRO A 144 10.94 27.05 -18.29
C PRO A 144 11.66 27.99 -19.27
N PRO A 145 12.92 27.73 -19.64
CA PRO A 145 13.68 28.62 -20.53
C PRO A 145 13.02 28.75 -21.90
N GLU A 146 12.94 29.98 -22.41
CA GLU A 146 12.41 30.23 -23.76
C GLU A 146 13.29 29.56 -24.81
N LYS A 147 12.64 28.83 -25.73
CA LYS A 147 13.31 28.22 -26.87
C LYS A 147 13.71 29.35 -27.82
N ARG A 148 15.01 29.63 -27.90
CA ARG A 148 15.55 30.57 -28.90
C ARG A 148 15.18 30.05 -30.29
N ALA A 149 14.34 30.79 -31.01
CA ALA A 149 14.19 30.60 -32.45
C ALA A 149 15.51 31.03 -33.11
N THR A 150 16.12 30.13 -33.87
CA THR A 150 17.28 30.44 -34.71
C THR A 150 16.74 30.99 -36.03
N ASN A 151 17.11 32.23 -36.35
CA ASN A 151 17.06 32.79 -37.71
C ASN A 151 18.42 32.60 -38.37
#